data_AF-A0A0R3MMR7-F1
#
_entry.id   AF-A0A0R3MMR7-F1
#
_cell.length_a   1.000
_cell.length_b   1.000
_cell.length_c   1.000
_cell.angle_alpha   90.00
_cell.angle_beta   90.00
_cell.angle_gamma   90.00
#
_symmetry.space_group_name_H-M   'P 1'
#
loop_
_entity.id
_entity.type
_entity.pdbx_description
1 polymer ?
#
loop_
_entity_poly.entity_id
_entity_poly.type
_entity_poly.pdbx_seq_one_letter_code
_entity_poly.pdbx_strand_id
1 'polypeptide(L)'
;MALRPQLRRPTLLAAALTLVAALSASPARADRCEDTAKELKNQIDGLKISMNTGNMVYLTHPAAKELSLGCRGRNYSIELYAKTERKPKPEFFALVASAGAIIFTIPKPDVMTGSSRCIKRMGILRGDKISMRFRRLNMECTRTKTEASIVVTRGKDE
;
A
#
# COMPACT_ATOMS: atom_id res chain seq x y z
N MET A 1 -41.58 51.69 23.31
CA MET A 1 -42.28 50.44 23.70
C MET A 1 -42.26 49.48 22.52
N ALA A 2 -42.20 48.19 22.83
CA ALA A 2 -41.70 47.10 22.00
C ALA A 2 -42.62 46.65 20.85
N LEU A 3 -42.01 46.10 19.79
CA LEU A 3 -42.67 45.15 18.89
C LEU A 3 -41.73 43.96 18.64
N ARG A 4 -42.01 42.84 19.32
CA ARG A 4 -41.61 41.47 18.93
C ARG A 4 -42.80 40.83 18.20
N PRO A 5 -42.68 39.61 17.63
CA PRO A 5 -41.73 39.12 16.65
C PRO A 5 -42.49 38.52 15.44
N GLN A 6 -41.86 38.32 14.28
CA GLN A 6 -42.39 37.37 13.29
C GLN A 6 -41.30 36.47 12.73
N LEU A 7 -41.43 35.21 13.11
CA LEU A 7 -40.66 34.06 12.68
C LEU A 7 -41.13 33.64 11.27
N ARG A 8 -40.33 33.88 10.23
CA ARG A 8 -40.42 33.23 8.91
C ARG A 8 -39.03 33.30 8.28
N ARG A 9 -38.47 32.31 7.60
CA ARG A 9 -38.64 30.86 7.43
C ARG A 9 -37.29 30.43 6.79
N PRO A 10 -36.92 29.14 6.85
CA PRO A 10 -35.56 28.64 6.82
C PRO A 10 -35.18 28.20 5.41
N THR A 11 -34.69 29.12 4.56
CA THR A 11 -34.28 28.78 3.19
C THR A 11 -32.80 29.00 2.91
N LEU A 12 -32.03 29.55 3.85
CA LEU A 12 -30.60 29.86 3.63
C LEU A 12 -29.63 28.76 4.10
N LEU A 13 -30.12 27.69 4.75
CA LEU A 13 -29.26 26.61 5.25
C LEU A 13 -29.08 25.42 4.28
N ALA A 14 -29.89 25.33 3.22
CA ALA A 14 -29.85 24.19 2.29
C ALA A 14 -28.77 24.32 1.20
N ALA A 15 -28.32 25.54 0.87
CA ALA A 15 -27.36 25.76 -0.22
C ALA A 15 -25.88 25.61 0.20
N ALA A 16 -25.57 25.65 1.50
CA ALA A 16 -24.19 25.54 1.99
C ALA A 16 -23.71 24.09 2.19
N LEU A 17 -24.62 23.12 2.28
CA LEU A 17 -24.31 21.71 2.56
C LEU A 17 -23.91 20.90 1.32
N THR A 18 -24.17 21.39 0.10
CA THR A 18 -23.83 20.67 -1.14
C THR A 18 -22.38 20.89 -1.59
N LEU A 19 -21.71 21.98 -1.18
CA LEU A 19 -20.31 22.23 -1.54
C LEU A 19 -19.29 21.42 -0.72
N VAL A 20 -19.65 20.96 0.49
CA VAL A 20 -18.72 20.25 1.38
C VAL A 20 -18.61 18.75 1.04
N ALA A 21 -19.59 18.19 0.32
CA ALA A 21 -19.58 16.79 -0.10
C ALA A 21 -18.62 16.49 -1.27
N ALA A 22 -18.14 17.51 -1.99
CA ALA A 22 -17.26 17.32 -3.15
C ALA A 22 -15.77 17.18 -2.81
N LEU A 23 -15.34 17.49 -1.57
CA LEU A 23 -13.92 17.44 -1.17
C LEU A 23 -13.51 16.15 -0.45
N SER A 24 -14.44 15.25 -0.14
CA SER A 24 -14.16 14.02 0.62
C SER A 24 -14.10 12.74 -0.24
N ALA A 25 -14.60 12.78 -1.48
CA ALA A 25 -14.48 11.65 -2.39
C ALA A 25 -13.12 11.72 -3.11
N SER A 26 -12.24 10.75 -2.85
CA SER A 26 -11.03 10.52 -3.66
C SER A 26 -11.23 9.32 -4.61
N PRO A 27 -12.23 9.33 -5.51
CA PRO A 27 -12.53 8.18 -6.37
C PRO A 27 -11.31 7.82 -7.24
N ALA A 28 -10.65 8.84 -7.81
CA ALA A 28 -9.53 8.66 -8.73
C ALA A 28 -8.33 7.88 -8.18
N ARG A 29 -8.17 7.73 -6.85
CA ARG A 29 -7.04 6.96 -6.27
C ARG A 29 -7.35 5.51 -5.98
N ALA A 30 -8.58 5.21 -5.58
CA ALA A 30 -9.03 3.83 -5.43
C ALA A 30 -8.94 3.14 -6.81
N ASP A 31 -9.44 3.81 -7.85
CA ASP A 31 -9.38 3.35 -9.23
C ASP A 31 -7.95 3.01 -9.67
N ARG A 32 -6.98 3.91 -9.40
CA ARG A 32 -5.56 3.70 -9.75
C ARG A 32 -4.93 2.51 -9.04
N CYS A 33 -5.33 2.23 -7.81
CA CYS A 33 -4.80 1.09 -7.07
C CYS A 33 -5.39 -0.23 -7.58
N GLU A 34 -6.69 -0.24 -7.88
CA GLU A 34 -7.33 -1.39 -8.52
C GLU A 34 -6.73 -1.69 -9.89
N ASP A 35 -6.48 -0.65 -10.68
CA ASP A 35 -5.82 -0.80 -11.98
C ASP A 35 -4.38 -1.30 -11.84
N THR A 36 -3.65 -0.83 -10.82
CA THR A 36 -2.32 -1.38 -10.49
C THR A 36 -2.42 -2.86 -10.11
N ALA A 37 -3.43 -3.27 -9.34
CA ALA A 37 -3.63 -4.66 -8.98
C ALA A 37 -3.99 -5.54 -10.19
N LYS A 38 -4.81 -5.02 -11.13
CA LYS A 38 -5.07 -5.70 -12.41
C LYS A 38 -3.80 -5.83 -13.24
N GLU A 39 -2.97 -4.79 -13.27
CA GLU A 39 -1.69 -4.82 -13.99
C GLU A 39 -0.74 -5.86 -13.41
N LEU A 40 -0.62 -5.90 -12.08
CA LEU A 40 0.16 -6.94 -11.39
C LEU A 40 -0.34 -8.34 -11.76
N LYS A 41 -1.65 -8.55 -11.78
CA LYS A 41 -2.26 -9.85 -12.16
C LYS A 41 -1.91 -10.24 -13.59
N ASN A 42 -1.86 -9.27 -14.50
CA ASN A 42 -1.59 -9.52 -15.92
C ASN A 42 -0.09 -9.75 -16.20
N GLN A 43 0.80 -9.14 -15.44
CA GLN A 43 2.25 -9.21 -15.67
C GLN A 43 3.00 -10.23 -14.80
N ILE A 44 2.39 -10.73 -13.72
CA ILE A 44 3.02 -11.68 -12.80
C ILE A 44 2.29 -13.02 -12.87
N ASP A 45 2.97 -14.02 -13.41
CA ASP A 45 2.45 -15.37 -13.52
C ASP A 45 2.03 -15.92 -12.14
N GLY A 46 0.86 -16.56 -12.09
CA GLY A 46 0.33 -17.16 -10.87
C GLY A 46 -0.22 -16.17 -9.84
N LEU A 47 -0.20 -14.85 -10.12
CA LEU A 47 -0.82 -13.86 -9.26
C LEU A 47 -2.34 -13.80 -9.47
N LYS A 48 -3.09 -13.78 -8.37
CA LYS A 48 -4.55 -13.63 -8.38
C LYS A 48 -4.97 -12.52 -7.43
N ILE A 49 -6.04 -11.81 -7.78
CA ILE A 49 -6.72 -10.88 -6.87
C ILE A 49 -7.73 -11.69 -6.07
N SER A 50 -7.64 -11.68 -4.74
CA SER A 50 -8.52 -12.45 -3.86
C SER A 50 -9.67 -11.61 -3.32
N MET A 51 -9.38 -10.40 -2.85
CA MET A 51 -10.38 -9.50 -2.26
C MET A 51 -9.94 -8.05 -2.41
N ASN A 52 -10.91 -7.15 -2.58
CA ASN A 52 -10.67 -5.71 -2.63
C ASN A 52 -11.58 -5.00 -1.62
N THR A 53 -10.99 -4.18 -0.75
CA THR A 53 -11.69 -3.40 0.29
C THR A 53 -11.62 -1.88 0.04
N GLY A 54 -11.22 -1.47 -1.16
CA GLY A 54 -11.07 -0.07 -1.59
C GLY A 54 -9.78 0.60 -1.10
N ASN A 55 -9.37 0.38 0.16
CA ASN A 55 -8.08 0.86 0.67
C ASN A 55 -6.96 -0.19 0.56
N MET A 56 -7.31 -1.46 0.39
CA MET A 56 -6.36 -2.57 0.30
C MET A 56 -6.87 -3.62 -0.69
N VAL A 57 -5.98 -4.05 -1.58
CA VAL A 57 -6.24 -5.16 -2.50
C VAL A 57 -5.42 -6.35 -2.05
N TYR A 58 -6.08 -7.42 -1.64
CA TYR A 58 -5.45 -8.67 -1.27
C TYR A 58 -5.16 -9.48 -2.54
N LEU A 59 -3.95 -10.01 -2.58
CA LEU A 59 -3.40 -10.77 -3.69
C LEU A 59 -2.99 -12.16 -3.19
N THR A 60 -2.95 -13.13 -4.09
CA THR A 60 -2.52 -14.50 -3.79
C THR A 60 -1.50 -14.93 -4.83
N HIS A 61 -0.41 -15.54 -4.36
CA HIS A 61 0.66 -16.06 -5.21
C HIS A 61 1.36 -17.21 -4.49
N PRO A 62 1.74 -18.32 -5.16
CA PRO A 62 2.35 -19.49 -4.50
C PRO A 62 3.66 -19.19 -3.75
N ALA A 63 4.40 -18.17 -4.17
CA ALA A 63 5.66 -17.75 -3.52
C ALA A 63 5.46 -16.91 -2.24
N ALA A 64 4.24 -16.51 -1.88
CA ALA A 64 3.95 -15.72 -0.69
C ALA A 64 2.78 -16.31 0.11
N LYS A 65 2.86 -16.22 1.44
CA LYS A 65 1.76 -16.60 2.33
C LYS A 65 0.68 -15.53 2.39
N GLU A 66 1.09 -14.27 2.40
CA GLU A 66 0.20 -13.12 2.33
C GLU A 66 0.83 -12.10 1.39
N LEU A 67 -0.02 -11.47 0.58
CA LEU A 67 0.39 -10.42 -0.34
C LEU A 67 -0.76 -9.42 -0.44
N SER A 68 -0.45 -8.13 -0.34
CA SER A 68 -1.45 -7.09 -0.51
C SER A 68 -0.86 -5.80 -1.02
N LEU A 69 -1.71 -5.03 -1.69
CA LEU A 69 -1.45 -3.70 -2.17
C LEU A 69 -2.27 -2.70 -1.35
N GLY A 70 -1.60 -1.87 -0.56
CA GLY A 70 -2.21 -0.77 0.19
C GLY A 70 -2.33 0.48 -0.69
N CYS A 71 -3.54 0.98 -0.87
CA CYS A 71 -3.88 2.07 -1.79
C CYS A 71 -3.84 3.46 -1.15
N ARG A 72 -3.84 3.52 0.19
CA ARG A 72 -3.89 4.78 0.93
C ARG A 72 -3.27 4.63 2.31
N GLY A 73 -2.09 5.24 2.48
CA GLY A 73 -1.44 5.40 3.78
C GLY A 73 -1.42 6.85 4.24
N ARG A 74 -1.10 7.07 5.52
CA ARG A 74 -0.82 8.44 6.02
C ARG A 74 0.41 9.05 5.35
N ASN A 75 1.44 8.22 5.10
CA ASN A 75 2.76 8.67 4.66
C ASN A 75 3.18 8.13 3.28
N TYR A 76 2.32 7.35 2.62
CA TYR A 76 2.59 6.73 1.32
C TYR A 76 1.37 6.81 0.40
N SER A 77 1.63 6.90 -0.90
CA SER A 77 0.60 6.82 -1.94
C SER A 77 0.22 5.38 -2.28
N ILE A 78 1.18 4.45 -2.19
CA ILE A 78 0.98 3.04 -2.44
C ILE A 78 1.97 2.21 -1.60
N GLU A 79 1.52 1.07 -1.11
CA GLU A 79 2.27 0.14 -0.28
C GLU A 79 2.18 -1.27 -0.83
N LEU A 80 3.32 -1.95 -0.95
CA LEU A 80 3.39 -3.37 -1.23
C LEU A 80 3.72 -4.09 0.08
N TYR A 81 2.84 -4.97 0.53
CA TYR A 81 3.09 -5.87 1.65
C TYR A 81 3.21 -7.30 1.14
N ALA A 82 4.26 -8.00 1.56
CA ALA A 82 4.44 -9.42 1.28
C ALA A 82 4.97 -10.16 2.51
N LYS A 83 4.44 -11.35 2.78
CA LYS A 83 4.85 -12.23 3.87
C LYS A 83 5.12 -13.63 3.34
N THR A 84 6.10 -14.31 3.93
CA THR A 84 6.44 -15.71 3.65
C THR A 84 7.02 -16.38 4.89
N GLU A 85 7.53 -17.59 4.73
CA GLU A 85 8.25 -18.32 5.77
C GLU A 85 9.50 -17.57 6.28
N ARG A 86 9.98 -17.93 7.49
CA ARG A 86 11.10 -17.26 8.17
C ARG A 86 12.35 -17.09 7.31
N LYS A 87 12.61 -18.06 6.43
CA LYS A 87 13.71 -18.07 5.47
C LYS A 87 13.13 -18.03 4.05
N PRO A 88 12.90 -16.83 3.49
CA PRO A 88 12.30 -16.70 2.16
C PRO A 88 13.11 -17.41 1.07
N LYS A 89 12.41 -18.13 0.19
CA LYS A 89 13.00 -18.73 -1.01
C LYS A 89 13.26 -17.65 -2.09
N PRO A 90 14.12 -17.92 -3.09
CA PRO A 90 14.40 -16.98 -4.17
C PRO A 90 13.16 -16.47 -4.92
N GLU A 91 12.15 -17.32 -5.08
CA GLU A 91 10.90 -17.00 -5.79
C GLU A 91 10.10 -15.90 -5.08
N PHE A 92 10.20 -15.82 -3.74
CA PHE A 92 9.59 -14.73 -2.98
C PHE A 92 10.22 -13.38 -3.34
N PHE A 93 11.56 -13.34 -3.43
CA PHE A 93 12.23 -12.10 -3.81
C PHE A 93 11.97 -11.72 -5.27
N ALA A 94 11.84 -12.70 -6.17
CA ALA A 94 11.43 -12.47 -7.56
C ALA A 94 10.02 -11.89 -7.69
N LEU A 95 9.08 -12.38 -6.87
CA LEU A 95 7.73 -11.85 -6.76
C LEU A 95 7.76 -10.40 -6.26
N VAL A 96 8.41 -10.14 -5.11
CA VAL A 96 8.51 -8.78 -4.54
C VAL A 96 9.22 -7.83 -5.51
N ALA A 97 10.26 -8.30 -6.20
CA ALA A 97 10.98 -7.51 -7.20
C ALA A 97 10.11 -7.16 -8.40
N SER A 98 9.35 -8.12 -8.93
CA SER A 98 8.45 -7.89 -10.06
C SER A 98 7.30 -6.96 -9.67
N ALA A 99 6.67 -7.21 -8.53
CA ALA A 99 5.59 -6.36 -8.03
C ALA A 99 6.07 -4.93 -7.75
N GLY A 100 7.19 -4.78 -7.03
CA GLY A 100 7.75 -3.47 -6.74
C GLY A 100 8.22 -2.72 -7.99
N ALA A 101 8.70 -3.44 -9.01
CA ALA A 101 9.08 -2.81 -10.27
C ALA A 101 7.87 -2.21 -11.01
N ILE A 102 6.73 -2.90 -11.00
CA ILE A 102 5.49 -2.43 -11.61
C ILE A 102 4.91 -1.27 -10.80
N ILE A 103 4.70 -1.47 -9.51
CA ILE A 103 4.05 -0.52 -8.60
C ILE A 103 4.82 0.80 -8.52
N PHE A 104 6.15 0.72 -8.39
CA PHE A 104 6.98 1.89 -8.15
C PHE A 104 7.74 2.34 -9.40
N THR A 105 7.67 1.62 -10.52
CA THR A 105 8.46 1.94 -11.72
C THR A 105 9.96 2.02 -11.39
N ILE A 106 10.47 1.03 -10.66
CA ILE A 106 11.87 0.87 -10.27
C ILE A 106 12.44 -0.38 -10.97
N PRO A 107 13.71 -0.40 -11.40
CA PRO A 107 14.28 -1.60 -12.00
C PRO A 107 14.15 -2.84 -11.09
N LYS A 108 13.69 -3.96 -11.63
CA LYS A 108 13.61 -5.26 -10.92
C LYS A 108 14.88 -5.59 -10.12
N PRO A 109 16.12 -5.46 -10.64
CA PRO A 109 17.33 -5.79 -9.87
C PRO A 109 17.55 -4.89 -8.65
N ASP A 110 17.11 -3.63 -8.71
CA ASP A 110 17.21 -2.72 -7.56
C ASP A 110 16.21 -3.13 -6.45
N VAL A 111 14.97 -3.46 -6.81
CA VAL A 111 13.97 -3.94 -5.85
C VAL A 111 14.41 -5.28 -5.24
N MET A 112 14.95 -6.18 -6.05
CA MET A 112 15.52 -7.46 -5.63
C MET A 112 16.67 -7.26 -4.61
N THR A 113 17.60 -6.35 -4.91
CA THR A 113 18.74 -6.05 -4.04
C THR A 113 18.30 -5.43 -2.73
N GLY A 114 17.38 -4.45 -2.78
CA GLY A 114 16.83 -3.80 -1.61
C GLY A 114 16.11 -4.78 -0.69
N SER A 115 15.17 -5.56 -1.24
CA SER A 115 14.38 -6.54 -0.48
C SER A 115 15.25 -7.63 0.15
N SER A 116 16.22 -8.15 -0.61
CA SER A 116 17.20 -9.12 -0.12
C SER A 116 18.04 -8.56 1.03
N ARG A 117 18.55 -7.33 0.90
CA ARG A 117 19.35 -6.68 1.96
C ARG A 117 18.52 -6.42 3.21
N CYS A 118 17.29 -5.95 3.04
CA CYS A 118 16.37 -5.67 4.13
C CYS A 118 16.11 -6.96 4.94
N ILE A 119 15.81 -8.08 4.27
CA ILE A 119 15.58 -9.35 4.97
C ILE A 119 16.87 -9.94 5.57
N LYS A 120 18.01 -9.83 4.89
CA LYS A 120 19.29 -10.38 5.36
C LYS A 120 19.87 -9.62 6.56
N ARG A 121 19.55 -8.33 6.72
CA ARG A 121 20.07 -7.52 7.83
C ARG A 121 19.47 -7.88 9.19
N MET A 122 18.29 -8.51 9.21
CA MET A 122 17.61 -8.94 10.44
C MET A 122 18.35 -10.09 11.10
N GLY A 123 18.46 -10.06 12.43
CA GLY A 123 19.19 -11.06 13.20
C GLY A 123 19.61 -10.54 14.56
N ILE A 124 20.48 -11.30 15.24
CA ILE A 124 20.82 -11.13 16.67
C ILE A 124 21.23 -9.69 17.01
N LEU A 125 21.96 -9.00 16.13
CA LEU A 125 22.52 -7.67 16.41
C LEU A 125 21.59 -6.49 16.06
N ARG A 126 20.61 -6.69 15.17
CA ARG A 126 19.75 -5.61 14.65
C ARG A 126 18.27 -5.81 14.98
N GLY A 127 17.97 -6.85 15.74
CA GLY A 127 16.61 -7.24 16.10
C GLY A 127 15.83 -7.87 14.96
N ASP A 128 14.55 -8.05 15.24
CA ASP A 128 13.58 -8.72 14.38
C ASP A 128 12.84 -7.77 13.44
N LYS A 129 13.05 -6.46 13.56
CA LYS A 129 12.47 -5.42 12.69
C LYS A 129 13.56 -4.46 12.24
N ILE A 130 13.63 -4.21 10.94
CA ILE A 130 14.56 -3.27 10.33
C ILE A 130 13.80 -2.38 9.36
N SER A 131 14.04 -1.08 9.46
CA SER A 131 13.69 -0.12 8.44
C SER A 131 14.95 0.33 7.71
N MET A 132 14.90 0.34 6.39
CA MET A 132 15.98 0.89 5.57
C MET A 132 15.43 1.52 4.30
N ARG A 133 16.19 2.50 3.80
CA ARG A 133 15.95 3.08 2.49
C ARG A 133 16.88 2.48 1.47
N PHE A 134 16.37 2.16 0.28
CA PHE A 134 17.17 1.74 -0.86
C PHE A 134 16.67 2.42 -2.12
N ARG A 135 17.53 3.24 -2.75
CA ARG A 135 17.13 4.14 -3.85
C ARG A 135 15.96 5.04 -3.41
N ARG A 136 14.82 4.94 -4.10
CA ARG A 136 13.57 5.69 -3.85
C ARG A 136 12.50 4.86 -3.12
N LEU A 137 12.91 3.78 -2.45
CA LEU A 137 12.01 2.87 -1.74
C LEU A 137 12.37 2.86 -0.26
N ASN A 138 11.34 2.97 0.58
CA ASN A 138 11.42 2.67 1.99
C ASN A 138 10.99 1.22 2.18
N MET A 139 11.83 0.44 2.84
CA MET A 139 11.62 -0.98 3.07
C MET A 139 11.64 -1.25 4.57
N GLU A 140 10.55 -1.79 5.09
CA GLU A 140 10.46 -2.28 6.46
C GLU A 140 10.35 -3.81 6.42
N CYS A 141 11.35 -4.49 6.96
CA CYS A 141 11.33 -5.94 7.08
C CYS A 141 11.13 -6.33 8.54
N THR A 142 10.29 -7.34 8.75
CA THR A 142 10.10 -7.96 10.06
C THR A 142 10.29 -9.47 9.94
N ARG A 143 10.86 -10.10 10.97
CA ARG A 143 11.01 -11.54 11.07
C ARG A 143 10.45 -12.01 12.41
N THR A 144 9.58 -12.99 12.38
CA THR A 144 9.09 -13.70 13.56
C THR A 144 9.74 -15.07 13.66
N LYS A 145 9.37 -15.87 14.67
CA LYS A 145 9.88 -17.24 14.84
C LYS A 145 9.61 -18.15 13.62
N THR A 146 8.55 -17.88 12.86
CA THR A 146 8.10 -18.76 11.76
C THR A 146 8.00 -18.05 10.42
N GLU A 147 8.03 -16.71 10.40
CA GLU A 147 7.69 -15.93 9.22
C GLU A 147 8.62 -14.74 9.01
N ALA A 148 8.63 -14.24 7.78
CA ALA A 148 9.27 -12.98 7.43
C ALA A 148 8.31 -12.17 6.57
N SER A 149 8.27 -10.87 6.79
CA SER A 149 7.49 -9.93 6.00
C SER A 149 8.33 -8.75 5.56
N ILE A 150 7.91 -8.14 4.45
CA ILE A 150 8.45 -6.90 3.92
C ILE A 150 7.29 -5.98 3.55
N VAL A 151 7.42 -4.72 3.96
CA VAL A 151 6.60 -3.60 3.51
C VAL A 151 7.50 -2.74 2.64
N VAL A 152 7.09 -2.49 1.40
CA VAL A 152 7.78 -1.58 0.47
C VAL A 152 6.85 -0.41 0.20
N THR A 153 7.35 0.81 0.40
CA THR A 153 6.60 2.04 0.15
C THR A 153 7.46 3.06 -0.59
N ARG A 154 6.80 4.03 -1.22
CA ARG A 154 7.41 5.29 -1.67
C ARG A 154 6.78 6.44 -0.88
N GLY A 155 7.61 7.39 -0.47
CA GLY A 155 7.13 8.61 0.20
C GLY A 155 6.17 9.39 -0.69
N LYS A 156 5.18 10.06 -0.09
CA LYS A 156 4.16 10.79 -0.84
C LYS A 156 4.72 11.95 -1.69
N ASP A 157 5.86 12.49 -1.29
CA ASP A 157 6.50 13.69 -1.85
C ASP A 157 7.76 13.37 -2.69
N GLU A 158 7.95 12.10 -3.08
CA GLU A 158 9.13 11.60 -3.79
C GLU A 158 8.85 11.07 -5.19
#